data_AF-A0A075FPQ2-F1
#
_entry.id   AF-A0A075FPQ2-F1
#
_cell.length_a   1.000
_cell.length_b   1.000
_cell.length_c   1.000
_cell.angle_alpha   90.00
_cell.angle_beta   90.00
_cell.angle_gamma   90.00
#
_symmetry.space_group_name_H-M   'P 1'
#
loop_
_entity.id
_entity.type
_entity.pdbx_description
1 polymer ?
#
loop_
_entity_poly.entity_id
_entity_poly.type
_entity_poly.pdbx_seq_one_letter_code
_entity_poly.pdbx_strand_id
1 'polypeptide(L)'
;MPVITKIKLTGENHQDVDMVCSQIKAICDETGVDLRGPIPLPTRRLVVPCRKSPDGEGAETWDHWEMRVHKRLLELVTSAAKDEKSSSPRPSNRLSRLRDHRTVTTTSWMI
;
A
#
# COMPACT_ATOMS: atom_id res chain seq x y z
N MET A 1 3.40 -19.48 -9.09
CA MET A 1 1.95 -19.16 -9.09
C MET A 1 1.79 -17.66 -9.27
N PRO A 2 0.86 -17.17 -10.10
CA PRO A 2 0.59 -15.74 -10.20
C PRO A 2 0.03 -15.23 -8.86
N VAL A 3 0.58 -14.12 -8.36
CA VAL A 3 0.12 -13.47 -7.13
C VAL A 3 -0.74 -12.28 -7.53
N ILE A 4 -1.95 -12.20 -6.96
CA ILE A 4 -2.87 -11.09 -7.21
C ILE A 4 -2.76 -10.08 -6.07
N THR A 5 -2.24 -8.90 -6.38
CA THR A 5 -2.11 -7.80 -5.42
C THR A 5 -3.27 -6.83 -5.60
N LYS A 6 -4.01 -6.56 -4.52
CA LYS A 6 -5.17 -5.65 -4.53
C LYS A 6 -4.81 -4.33 -3.88
N ILE A 7 -4.90 -3.24 -4.63
CA ILE A 7 -4.65 -1.89 -4.15
C ILE A 7 -6.00 -1.18 -4.01
N LYS A 8 -6.34 -0.73 -2.79
CA LYS A 8 -7.54 0.05 -2.52
C LYS A 8 -7.14 1.50 -2.31
N LEU A 9 -7.63 2.38 -3.16
CA LEU A 9 -7.50 3.82 -3.00
C LEU A 9 -8.76 4.37 -2.38
N THR A 10 -8.60 5.21 -1.36
CA THR A 10 -9.68 5.90 -0.67
C THR A 10 -9.34 7.37 -0.54
N GLY A 11 -10.28 8.25 -0.89
CA GLY A 11 -10.10 9.69 -0.76
C GLY A 11 -11.44 10.41 -0.67
N GLU A 12 -11.38 11.67 -0.24
CA GLU A 12 -12.54 12.56 -0.10
C GLU A 12 -12.92 13.22 -1.42
N ASN A 13 -11.92 13.56 -2.24
CA ASN A 13 -12.11 14.12 -3.58
C ASN A 13 -12.05 13.03 -4.65
N HIS A 14 -13.03 13.00 -5.54
CA HIS A 14 -13.05 12.05 -6.66
C HIS A 14 -11.99 12.36 -7.72
N GLN A 15 -11.73 13.64 -8.00
CA GLN A 15 -10.80 14.07 -9.06
C GLN A 15 -9.36 13.63 -8.76
N ASP A 16 -8.91 13.82 -7.51
CA ASP A 16 -7.57 13.46 -7.09
C ASP A 16 -7.36 11.93 -7.14
N VAL A 17 -8.36 11.16 -6.69
CA VAL A 17 -8.30 9.70 -6.73
C VAL A 17 -8.26 9.19 -8.17
N ASP A 18 -8.99 9.84 -9.09
CA ASP A 18 -9.01 9.46 -10.51
C ASP A 18 -7.71 9.85 -11.23
N MET A 19 -7.09 10.97 -10.85
CA MET A 19 -5.76 11.36 -11.30
C MET A 19 -4.72 10.32 -10.90
N VAL A 20 -4.70 9.92 -9.62
CA VAL A 20 -3.78 8.89 -9.11
C VAL A 20 -4.03 7.53 -9.79
N CYS A 21 -5.29 7.14 -10.01
CA CYS A 21 -5.60 5.92 -10.76
C CYS A 21 -5.04 5.95 -12.19
N SER A 22 -5.08 7.11 -12.84
CA SER A 22 -4.58 7.28 -14.21
C SER A 22 -3.06 7.22 -14.27
N GLN A 23 -2.38 7.80 -13.28
CA GLN A 23 -0.92 7.71 -13.14
C GLN A 23 -0.46 6.26 -12.89
N ILE A 24 -1.16 5.53 -12.02
CA ILE A 24 -0.83 4.13 -11.74
C ILE A 24 -0.99 3.26 -13.00
N LYS A 25 -2.04 3.50 -13.80
CA LYS A 25 -2.18 2.82 -15.10
C LYS A 25 -0.98 3.05 -16.00
N ALA A 26 -0.58 4.30 -16.20
CA ALA A 26 0.54 4.65 -17.07
C ALA A 26 1.84 3.94 -16.62
N ILE A 27 2.12 3.93 -15.32
CA ILE A 27 3.30 3.24 -14.76
C ILE A 27 3.22 1.72 -14.99
N CYS A 28 2.03 1.13 -14.85
CA CYS A 28 1.83 -0.30 -15.09
C CYS A 28 2.00 -0.67 -16.56
N ASP A 29 1.52 0.17 -17.48
CA ASP A 29 1.67 0.01 -18.93
C ASP A 29 3.16 0.10 -19.32
N GLU A 30 3.91 1.05 -18.75
CA GLU A 30 5.37 1.17 -18.95
C GLU A 30 6.15 -0.03 -18.39
N THR A 31 5.73 -0.55 -17.24
CA THR A 31 6.43 -1.68 -16.56
C THR A 31 6.07 -3.04 -17.16
N GLY A 32 5.00 -3.10 -17.97
CA GLY A 32 4.47 -4.33 -18.55
C GLY A 32 3.87 -5.27 -17.48
N VAL A 33 3.11 -4.71 -16.54
CA VAL A 33 2.38 -5.48 -15.51
C VAL A 33 0.90 -5.54 -15.89
N ASP A 34 0.32 -6.73 -15.88
CA ASP A 34 -1.10 -6.91 -16.17
C ASP A 34 -1.96 -6.29 -15.06
N LEU A 35 -2.64 -5.20 -15.41
CA LEU A 35 -3.52 -4.45 -14.53
C LEU A 35 -4.98 -4.75 -14.88
N ARG A 36 -5.75 -5.20 -13.89
CA ARG A 36 -7.21 -5.14 -13.93
C ARG A 36 -7.61 -3.71 -13.60
N GLY A 37 -8.29 -3.06 -14.55
CA GLY A 37 -8.62 -1.63 -14.53
C GLY A 37 -9.20 -1.11 -13.20
N PRO A 38 -9.20 0.21 -12.96
CA PRO A 38 -9.77 0.81 -11.77
C PRO A 38 -11.26 0.50 -11.70
N ILE A 39 -11.62 -0.35 -10.75
CA ILE A 39 -13.01 -0.71 -10.47
C ILE A 39 -13.57 0.38 -9.55
N PRO A 40 -14.57 1.18 -10.00
CA PRO A 40 -15.32 2.05 -9.11
C PRO A 40 -16.00 1.22 -8.04
N LEU A 41 -15.74 1.54 -6.78
CA LEU A 41 -16.60 1.08 -5.69
C LEU A 41 -17.59 2.19 -5.32
N PRO A 42 -18.79 1.85 -4.83
CA PRO A 42 -19.78 2.83 -4.45
C PRO A 42 -19.22 3.76 -3.37
N THR A 43 -19.48 5.06 -3.55
CA THR A 43 -19.07 6.11 -2.62
C THR A 43 -19.87 5.99 -1.34
N ARG A 44 -19.19 5.98 -0.19
CA ARG A 44 -19.89 6.00 1.09
C ARG A 44 -20.23 7.43 1.45
N ARG A 45 -21.51 7.70 1.67
CA ARG A 45 -22.02 8.98 2.19
C ARG A 45 -22.16 8.85 3.70
N LEU A 46 -21.36 9.59 4.44
CA LEU A 46 -21.47 9.72 5.88
C LEU A 46 -22.23 11.01 6.16
N VAL A 47 -23.36 10.90 6.86
CA VAL A 47 -24.18 12.04 7.26
C VAL A 47 -24.17 12.10 8.78
N VAL A 48 -23.72 13.22 9.34
CA VAL A 48 -23.73 13.47 10.78
C VAL A 48 -24.69 14.64 11.05
N PRO A 49 -25.88 14.38 11.59
CA PRO A 49 -26.78 15.44 12.00
C PRO A 49 -26.31 16.01 13.36
N CYS A 50 -26.08 17.31 13.41
CA CYS A 50 -25.69 18.04 14.61
C CYS A 50 -26.72 19.13 14.91
N ARG A 51 -27.00 19.37 16.20
CA ARG A 51 -27.80 20.55 16.60
C ARG A 51 -26.95 21.80 16.39
N LYS A 52 -27.56 22.88 15.89
CA LYS A 52 -26.87 24.17 15.70
C LYS A 52 -26.50 24.83 17.03
N SER A 53 -27.45 24.83 17.96
CA SER A 53 -27.29 25.46 19.26
C SER A 53 -26.54 24.53 20.22
N PRO A 54 -25.59 25.06 21.01
CA PRO A 54 -24.97 24.32 22.11
C PRO A 54 -25.94 24.15 23.28
N ASP A 55 -26.84 25.12 23.48
CA ASP A 55 -27.80 25.16 24.56
C ASP A 55 -29.16 24.62 24.08
N GLY A 56 -29.88 23.93 24.96
CA GLY A 56 -31.19 23.33 24.67
C GLY A 56 -32.32 24.34 24.43
N GLU A 57 -32.06 25.62 24.63
CA GLU A 57 -33.00 26.73 24.48
C GLU A 57 -33.05 27.23 23.02
N GLY A 58 -34.23 27.67 22.58
CA GLY A 58 -34.46 28.17 21.22
C GLY A 58 -35.02 27.13 20.23
N ALA A 59 -35.06 27.49 18.94
CA ALA A 59 -35.69 26.67 17.90
C ALA A 59 -34.87 25.41 17.57
N GLU A 60 -35.55 24.28 17.40
CA GLU A 60 -34.94 23.00 17.02
C GLU A 60 -34.40 23.05 15.58
N THR A 61 -33.17 23.52 15.43
CA THR A 61 -32.49 23.62 14.13
C THR A 61 -31.34 22.63 14.06
N TRP A 62 -31.31 21.86 12.96
CA TRP A 62 -30.36 20.79 12.72
C TRP A 62 -29.51 21.07 11.48
N ASP A 63 -28.20 20.88 11.61
CA ASP A 63 -27.26 20.87 10.50
C ASP A 63 -26.93 19.44 10.08
N HIS A 64 -26.89 19.21 8.77
CA HIS A 64 -26.53 17.93 8.18
C HIS A 64 -25.16 18.06 7.54
N TRP A 65 -24.14 17.59 8.25
CA TRP A 65 -22.78 17.55 7.73
C TRP A 65 -22.59 16.28 6.90
N GLU A 66 -22.03 16.42 5.71
CA GLU A 66 -21.78 15.30 4.80
C GLU A 66 -20.31 15.15 4.49
N MET A 67 -19.83 13.91 4.58
CA MET A 67 -18.55 13.50 4.03
C MET A 67 -18.77 12.39 3.01
N ARG A 68 -18.14 12.52 1.84
CA ARG A 68 -18.20 11.53 0.76
C ARG A 68 -16.83 10.88 0.62
N VAL A 69 -16.78 9.57 0.82
CA VAL A 69 -15.56 8.79 0.64
C VAL A 69 -15.65 8.02 -0.66
N HIS A 70 -14.80 8.40 -1.61
CA HIS A 70 -14.65 7.74 -2.90
C HIS A 70 -13.66 6.59 -2.78
N LYS A 71 -14.02 5.45 -3.38
CA LYS A 71 -13.23 4.22 -3.31
C LYS A 71 -12.95 3.70 -4.71
N ARG A 72 -11.69 3.39 -5.00
CA ARG A 72 -11.26 2.73 -6.22
C ARG A 72 -10.46 1.47 -5.86
N LEU A 73 -10.68 0.40 -6.61
CA LEU A 73 -9.96 -0.86 -6.46
C LEU A 73 -9.16 -1.13 -7.74
N LEU A 74 -7.88 -1.42 -7.58
CA LEU A 74 -6.98 -1.86 -8.64
C LEU A 74 -6.50 -3.27 -8.29
N GLU A 75 -6.51 -4.18 -9.26
CA GLU A 75 -5.94 -5.52 -9.08
C GLU A 75 -4.76 -5.69 -10.05
N LEU A 76 -3.60 -6.04 -9.51
CA LEU A 76 -2.37 -6.29 -10.26
C LEU A 76 -2.07 -7.78 -10.24
N VAL A 77 -1.66 -8.34 -11.38
CA VAL A 77 -1.14 -9.71 -11.45
C VAL A 77 0.38 -9.62 -11.51
N THR A 78 1.05 -9.97 -10.40
CA THR A 78 2.51 -10.02 -10.35
C THR A 78 3.01 -11.46 -10.27
N SER A 79 4.06 -11.76 -11.02
CA SER A 79 4.92 -12.91 -10.76
C SER A 79 6.06 -12.40 -9.88
N ALA A 80 6.21 -12.98 -8.68
CA ALA A 80 7.05 -12.51 -7.56
C ALA A 80 8.56 -12.29 -7.85
N ALA A 81 9.00 -12.37 -9.10
CA ALA A 81 10.38 -12.22 -9.53
C ALA A 81 10.84 -10.75 -9.71
N LYS A 82 9.93 -9.76 -9.69
CA LYS A 82 10.28 -8.35 -9.96
C LYS A 82 10.43 -7.45 -8.71
N ASP A 83 10.24 -7.98 -7.50
CA ASP A 83 10.15 -7.16 -6.28
C ASP A 83 11.51 -6.72 -5.69
N GLU A 84 12.65 -7.26 -6.16
CA GLU A 84 13.97 -6.91 -5.63
C GLU A 84 14.37 -5.43 -5.82
N LYS A 85 13.77 -4.71 -6.79
CA LYS A 85 14.10 -3.30 -7.04
C LYS A 85 13.37 -2.31 -6.12
N SER A 86 12.26 -2.73 -5.49
CA SER A 86 11.43 -1.84 -4.64
C SER A 86 11.64 -2.06 -3.15
N SER A 87 12.02 -3.28 -2.75
CA SER A 87 12.48 -3.56 -1.39
C SER A 87 14.00 -3.73 -1.41
N SER A 88 14.75 -2.63 -1.25
CA SER A 88 16.13 -2.77 -0.81
C SER A 88 16.12 -3.50 0.55
N PRO A 89 16.78 -4.66 0.70
CA PRO A 89 17.08 -5.15 2.03
C PRO A 89 18.05 -4.12 2.59
N ARG A 90 17.63 -3.36 3.61
CA ARG A 90 18.60 -2.60 4.40
C ARG A 90 19.69 -3.59 4.81
N PRO A 91 20.98 -3.33 4.57
CA PRO A 91 22.01 -4.18 5.12
C PRO A 91 21.92 -4.08 6.64
N SER A 92 21.32 -5.09 7.27
CA SER A 92 21.55 -5.36 8.68
C SER A 92 23.01 -5.69 8.77
N ASN A 93 23.78 -4.71 9.24
CA ASN A 93 25.20 -4.83 9.52
C ASN A 93 25.37 -5.84 10.67
N ARG A 94 25.22 -7.12 10.38
CA ARG A 94 25.50 -8.22 11.28
C ARG A 94 26.97 -8.55 11.10
N LEU A 95 27.80 -7.90 11.90
CA LEU A 95 29.15 -8.36 12.18
C LEU A 95 29.09 -9.84 12.58
N SER A 96 29.48 -10.72 11.66
CA SER A 96 30.03 -12.03 11.99
C SER A 96 31.38 -12.17 11.29
N ARG A 97 32.35 -11.37 11.76
CA ARG A 97 33.74 -11.82 11.78
C ARG A 97 33.86 -12.83 12.93
N LEU A 98 33.35 -14.02 12.73
CA LEU A 98 33.86 -15.18 13.44
C LEU A 98 35.13 -15.58 12.70
N ARG A 99 36.25 -15.00 13.13
CA ARG A 99 37.58 -15.36 12.65
C ARG A 99 37.86 -16.73 13.25
N ASP A 100 37.71 -17.76 12.43
CA ASP A 100 38.06 -19.14 12.74
C ASP A 100 39.54 -19.21 13.16
N HIS A 101 39.79 -19.25 14.46
CA HIS A 101 40.99 -19.85 15.02
C HIS A 101 40.79 -21.37 15.01
N ARG A 102 40.94 -21.99 13.83
CA ARG A 102 41.23 -23.43 13.75
C ARG A 102 42.74 -23.61 13.89
N THR A 103 43.10 -23.96 15.11
CA THR A 103 44.23 -24.77 15.51
C THR A 103 44.85 -25.58 14.36
N VAL A 104 46.08 -25.21 13.99
CA VAL A 104 47.00 -26.09 13.27
C VAL A 104 47.51 -27.09 14.30
N THR A 105 46.91 -28.27 14.33
CA THR A 105 47.47 -29.44 15.01
C THR A 105 47.47 -30.59 14.02
N THR A 106 48.69 -31.08 13.73
CA THR A 106 49.04 -32.49 13.57
C THR A 106 48.25 -33.23 12.49
N THR A 107 48.88 -33.73 11.42
CA THR A 107 49.46 -35.09 11.33
C THR A 107 49.99 -35.16 9.88
N SER A 108 51.29 -35.26 9.63
CA SER A 108 52.06 -36.51 9.50
C SER A 108 51.54 -37.48 8.43
N TRP A 109 52.51 -38.05 7.69
CA TRP A 109 52.41 -39.10 6.66
C TRP A 109 51.95 -38.58 5.28
N MET A 110 52.51 -38.95 4.12
CA MET A 110 53.38 -40.07 3.75
C MET A 110 53.87 -39.82 2.31
N ILE A 111 55.12 -40.23 2.02
CA ILE A 111 55.76 -40.46 0.70
C ILE A 111 56.21 -39.24 -0.10
#